data_AF-A0A7R9MV49-F1
#
_entry.id   AF-A0A7R9MV49-F1
#
_cell.length_a   1.000
_cell.length_b   1.000
_cell.length_c   1.000
_cell.angle_alpha   90.00
_cell.angle_beta   90.00
_cell.angle_gamma   90.00
#
_symmetry.space_group_name_H-M   'P 1'
#
loop_
_entity.id
_entity.type
_entity.pdbx_description
1 polymer ?
#
loop_
_entity_poly.entity_id
_entity_poly.type
_entity_poly.pdbx_seq_one_letter_code
_entity_poly.pdbx_strand_id
1 'polypeptide(L)'
;DKQLIGIALYYPRYSPWTGRGVWLEDLYVTPEYRGTGVGVALMARVAKQTVLEGSNRLEWWCLAWNEKSISFYKKLGAIDMSDTDLKSNEFRLDGNQLRQMADKCPMQTQRPMFTIREGRREDCQQMALLLTELAAYERQSPDQVVGHKQLEAEGFGDPTDRQFRTFVAHLDDNDKQ
;
A
#
# COMPACT_ATOMS: atom_id res chain seq x y z
N ASP A 1 2.62 -10.86 -20.04
CA ASP A 1 2.90 -10.47 -18.65
C ASP A 1 1.63 -10.41 -17.83
N LYS A 2 1.69 -10.82 -16.56
CA LYS A 2 0.55 -10.77 -15.65
C LYS A 2 0.29 -9.33 -15.25
N GLN A 3 -0.96 -8.89 -15.40
CA GLN A 3 -1.37 -7.52 -15.10
C GLN A 3 -1.40 -7.28 -13.59
N LEU A 4 -0.69 -6.25 -13.12
CA LEU A 4 -0.83 -5.72 -11.78
C LEU A 4 -2.12 -4.89 -11.70
N ILE A 5 -2.87 -5.10 -10.63
CA ILE A 5 -4.15 -4.43 -10.38
C ILE A 5 -4.13 -3.58 -9.11
N GLY A 6 -3.02 -3.59 -8.39
CA GLY A 6 -2.84 -2.77 -7.20
C GLY A 6 -1.44 -2.83 -6.64
N ILE A 7 -1.12 -1.82 -5.84
CA ILE A 7 0.19 -1.58 -5.24
C ILE A 7 0.00 -1.01 -3.84
N ALA A 8 0.87 -1.43 -2.93
CA ALA A 8 1.14 -0.75 -1.67
C ALA A 8 2.64 -0.47 -1.59
N LEU A 9 3.03 0.80 -1.53
CA LEU A 9 4.42 1.25 -1.38
C LEU A 9 4.61 1.79 0.04
N TYR A 10 5.62 1.30 0.74
CA TYR A 10 5.83 1.63 2.14
C TYR A 10 7.33 1.62 2.50
N TYR A 11 7.69 2.31 3.58
CA TYR A 11 9.07 2.34 4.06
C TYR A 11 9.14 2.38 5.59
N PRO A 12 10.26 1.93 6.20
CA PRO A 12 10.48 2.06 7.63
C PRO A 12 10.50 3.53 8.06
N ARG A 13 9.86 3.83 9.19
CA ARG A 13 9.87 5.16 9.83
C ARG A 13 10.40 5.01 11.25
N TYR A 14 11.13 6.00 11.75
CA TYR A 14 11.57 6.03 13.15
C TYR A 14 11.10 7.31 13.83
N SER A 15 10.71 7.19 15.10
CA SER A 15 10.40 8.33 15.95
C SER A 15 11.11 8.17 17.30
N PRO A 16 11.74 9.23 17.83
CA PRO A 16 12.39 9.15 19.14
C PRO A 16 11.42 8.86 20.28
N TRP A 17 10.12 9.12 20.09
CA TRP A 17 9.09 8.97 21.11
C TRP A 17 8.46 7.58 21.17
N THR A 18 8.50 6.87 20.04
CA THR A 18 7.67 5.67 19.81
C THR A 18 8.44 4.54 19.13
N GLY A 19 9.70 4.79 18.75
CA GLY A 19 10.58 3.80 18.13
C GLY A 19 10.24 3.54 16.66
N ARG A 20 10.41 2.27 16.28
CA ARG A 20 10.21 1.76 14.92
C ARG A 20 8.74 1.81 14.52
N GLY A 21 8.49 2.24 13.29
CA GLY A 21 7.20 2.35 12.62
C GLY A 21 7.34 1.98 11.14
N VAL A 22 6.21 1.92 10.46
CA VAL A 22 6.14 1.85 8.99
C VAL A 22 5.29 3.00 8.50
N TRP A 23 5.73 3.65 7.43
CA TRP A 23 4.95 4.61 6.68
C TRP A 23 4.48 3.95 5.38
N LEU A 24 3.17 3.96 5.14
CA LEU A 24 2.57 3.61 3.86
C LEU A 24 2.44 4.89 3.05
N GLU A 25 3.18 4.97 1.95
CA GLU A 25 3.20 6.13 1.07
C GLU A 25 2.02 6.08 0.10
N ASP A 26 1.97 5.03 -0.72
CA ASP A 26 0.97 4.87 -1.75
C ASP A 26 0.20 3.57 -1.57
N LEU A 27 -1.14 3.67 -1.66
CA LEU A 27 -2.04 2.53 -1.79
C LEU A 27 -2.97 2.79 -2.97
N TYR A 28 -2.87 1.96 -3.99
CA TYR A 28 -3.71 2.09 -5.18
C TYR A 28 -4.23 0.74 -5.65
N VAL A 29 -5.48 0.75 -6.12
CA VAL A 29 -6.15 -0.37 -6.80
C VAL A 29 -6.85 0.22 -8.01
N THR A 30 -6.66 -0.40 -9.18
CA THR A 30 -7.31 0.08 -10.41
C THR A 30 -8.83 0.08 -10.24
N PRO A 31 -9.56 1.02 -10.88
CA PRO A 31 -10.99 1.22 -10.62
C PRO A 31 -11.84 -0.05 -10.74
N GLU A 32 -11.51 -0.94 -11.68
CA GLU A 32 -12.23 -2.17 -12.01
C GLU A 32 -12.22 -3.20 -10.87
N TYR A 33 -11.17 -3.18 -10.04
CA TYR A 33 -10.99 -4.13 -8.95
C TYR A 33 -11.24 -3.52 -7.56
N ARG A 34 -11.79 -2.31 -7.49
CA ARG A 34 -12.21 -1.72 -6.20
C ARG A 34 -13.44 -2.46 -5.65
N GLY A 35 -13.52 -2.59 -4.33
CA GLY A 35 -14.60 -3.33 -3.67
C GLY A 35 -14.47 -4.87 -3.71
N THR A 36 -13.45 -5.41 -4.38
CA THR A 36 -13.20 -6.86 -4.47
C THR A 36 -12.37 -7.43 -3.31
N GLY A 37 -11.88 -6.56 -2.41
CA GLY A 37 -11.02 -6.94 -1.28
C GLY A 37 -9.52 -6.75 -1.52
N VAL A 38 -9.07 -6.39 -2.74
CA VAL A 38 -7.63 -6.15 -3.05
C VAL A 38 -6.98 -5.15 -2.10
N GLY A 39 -7.61 -3.99 -1.86
CA GLY A 39 -7.07 -2.97 -0.96
C GLY A 39 -6.94 -3.45 0.48
N VAL A 40 -7.90 -4.24 0.96
CA VAL A 40 -7.85 -4.87 2.29
C VAL A 40 -6.68 -5.86 2.36
N ALA A 41 -6.49 -6.68 1.33
CA ALA A 41 -5.42 -7.65 1.27
C ALA A 41 -4.03 -6.98 1.23
N LEU A 42 -3.86 -5.90 0.46
CA LEU A 42 -2.63 -5.10 0.42
C LEU A 42 -2.33 -4.50 1.80
N MET A 43 -3.30 -3.84 2.44
CA MET A 43 -3.16 -3.31 3.79
C MET A 43 -2.81 -4.40 4.81
N ALA A 44 -3.42 -5.58 4.71
CA ALA A 44 -3.14 -6.69 5.60
C ALA A 44 -1.69 -7.18 5.47
N ARG A 45 -1.16 -7.20 4.25
CA ARG A 45 0.24 -7.58 3.97
C ARG A 45 1.22 -6.57 4.54
N VAL A 46 0.96 -5.27 4.40
CA VAL A 46 1.79 -4.23 5.03
C VAL A 46 1.73 -4.35 6.55
N ALA A 47 0.54 -4.44 7.14
CA ALA A 47 0.36 -4.59 8.58
C ALA A 47 1.08 -5.83 9.14
N LYS A 48 0.98 -6.97 8.43
CA LYS A 48 1.69 -8.20 8.80
C LYS A 48 3.21 -8.00 8.75
N GLN A 49 3.73 -7.34 7.72
CA GLN A 49 5.15 -7.01 7.64
C GLN A 49 5.59 -6.10 8.80
N THR A 50 4.80 -5.07 9.12
CA THR A 50 5.06 -4.17 10.26
C THR A 50 5.20 -4.94 11.57
N VAL A 51 4.28 -5.89 11.84
CA VAL A 51 4.32 -6.73 13.05
C VAL A 51 5.54 -7.65 13.06
N LEU A 52 5.87 -8.28 11.92
CA LEU A 52 7.03 -9.18 11.81
C LEU A 52 8.36 -8.48 12.04
N GLU A 53 8.44 -7.19 11.70
CA GLU A 53 9.63 -6.35 11.95
C GLU A 53 9.74 -5.86 13.41
N GLY A 54 8.80 -6.26 14.28
CA GLY A 54 8.75 -5.83 15.67
C GLY A 54 8.29 -4.39 15.84
N SER A 55 7.71 -3.78 14.80
CA SER A 55 7.04 -2.48 14.90
C SER A 55 5.59 -2.66 15.36
N ASN A 56 5.07 -1.67 16.09
CA ASN A 56 3.69 -1.65 16.56
C ASN A 56 2.84 -0.58 15.86
N ARG A 57 3.35 0.05 14.79
CA ARG A 57 2.72 1.21 14.16
C ARG A 57 2.86 1.22 12.65
N LEU A 58 1.72 1.43 11.98
CA LEU A 58 1.58 1.72 10.56
C LEU A 58 0.83 3.04 10.38
N GLU A 59 1.37 3.97 9.59
CA GLU A 59 0.82 5.31 9.38
C GLU A 59 0.80 5.69 7.90
N TRP A 60 -0.12 6.57 7.51
CA TRP A 60 -0.21 7.12 6.15
C TRP A 60 -1.02 8.41 6.12
N TRP A 61 -0.90 9.14 5.02
CA TRP A 61 -1.78 10.27 4.72
C TRP A 61 -2.86 9.90 3.71
N CYS A 62 -3.95 10.64 3.75
CA CYS A 62 -5.01 10.59 2.77
C CYS A 62 -5.51 12.00 2.50
N LEU A 63 -5.60 12.40 1.23
CA LEU A 63 -6.12 13.73 0.87
C LEU A 63 -7.53 13.94 1.45
N ALA A 64 -7.77 15.10 2.07
CA ALA A 64 -8.98 15.35 2.85
C ALA A 64 -10.29 15.25 2.02
N TRP A 65 -10.20 15.47 0.70
CA TRP A 65 -11.35 15.34 -0.21
C TRP A 65 -11.72 13.88 -0.54
N ASN A 66 -10.86 12.91 -0.23
CA ASN A 66 -11.02 11.52 -0.66
C ASN A 66 -11.89 10.72 0.34
N GLU A 67 -13.17 11.09 0.42
CA GLU A 67 -14.16 10.49 1.34
C GLU A 67 -14.26 8.96 1.21
N LYS A 68 -14.07 8.43 -0.01
CA LYS A 68 -14.09 6.98 -0.26
C LYS A 68 -12.94 6.28 0.45
N SER A 69 -11.73 6.82 0.38
CA SER A 69 -10.55 6.25 1.03
C SER A 69 -10.58 6.47 2.54
N ILE A 70 -11.03 7.65 3.00
CA ILE A 70 -11.27 7.93 4.42
C ILE A 70 -12.24 6.91 5.02
N SER A 71 -13.38 6.66 4.35
CA SER A 71 -14.37 5.68 4.79
C SER A 71 -13.81 4.26 4.78
N PHE A 72 -12.97 3.93 3.80
CA PHE A 72 -12.25 2.66 3.73
C PHE A 72 -11.32 2.49 4.93
N TYR A 73 -10.46 3.46 5.24
CA TYR A 73 -9.53 3.39 6.38
C TYR A 73 -10.23 3.29 7.72
N LYS A 74 -11.31 4.07 7.93
CA LYS A 74 -12.13 3.99 9.16
C LYS A 74 -12.74 2.60 9.36
N LYS A 75 -13.21 1.94 8.28
CA LYS A 75 -13.71 0.55 8.33
C LYS A 75 -12.64 -0.49 8.66
N LEU A 76 -11.37 -0.18 8.39
CA LEU A 76 -10.23 -1.04 8.79
C LEU A 76 -9.83 -0.84 10.26
N GLY A 77 -10.45 0.09 10.98
CA GLY A 77 -10.13 0.40 12.37
C GLY A 77 -8.98 1.40 12.51
N ALA A 78 -8.62 2.12 11.44
CA ALA A 78 -7.61 3.17 11.52
C ALA A 78 -8.08 4.34 12.39
N ILE A 79 -7.18 4.83 13.23
CA ILE A 79 -7.36 6.02 14.06
C ILE A 79 -7.05 7.24 13.20
N ASP A 80 -7.95 8.21 13.22
CA ASP A 80 -7.76 9.52 12.58
C ASP A 80 -6.96 10.42 13.54
N MET A 81 -5.73 10.76 13.14
CA MET A 81 -4.75 11.53 13.91
C MET A 81 -4.71 13.01 13.48
N SER A 82 -5.61 13.41 12.60
CA SER A 82 -5.61 14.73 11.95
C SER A 82 -6.01 15.83 12.91
N ASP A 83 -5.34 16.97 12.82
CA ASP A 83 -5.80 18.22 13.42
C ASP A 83 -6.77 18.93 12.46
N THR A 84 -7.63 19.81 12.98
CA THR A 84 -8.84 20.30 12.30
C THR A 84 -8.64 21.22 11.08
N ASP A 85 -7.41 21.51 10.65
CA ASP A 85 -7.13 22.49 9.59
C ASP A 85 -6.24 21.96 8.43
N LEU A 86 -6.14 20.64 8.27
CA LEU A 86 -5.23 20.04 7.28
C LEU A 86 -5.90 19.74 5.93
N LYS A 87 -5.13 19.88 4.84
CA LYS A 87 -5.51 19.44 3.48
C LYS A 87 -5.46 17.91 3.31
N SER A 88 -4.92 17.21 4.29
CA SER A 88 -4.80 15.75 4.36
C SER A 88 -5.16 15.27 5.77
N ASN A 89 -5.71 14.06 5.84
CA ASN A 89 -5.89 13.33 7.08
C ASN A 89 -4.71 12.40 7.32
N GLU A 90 -4.25 12.29 8.57
CA GLU A 90 -3.28 11.29 8.98
C GLU A 90 -3.98 10.12 9.66
N PHE A 91 -3.73 8.91 9.17
CA PHE A 91 -4.30 7.69 9.71
C PHE A 91 -3.23 6.81 10.34
N ARG A 92 -3.62 6.08 11.38
CA ARG A 92 -2.76 5.13 12.08
C ARG A 92 -3.47 3.82 12.38
N LEU A 93 -2.76 2.71 12.22
CA LEU A 93 -3.04 1.45 12.89
C LEU A 93 -1.90 1.17 13.87
N ASP A 94 -2.23 1.01 15.15
CA ASP A 94 -1.27 0.62 16.17
C ASP A 94 -1.80 -0.52 17.06
N GLY A 95 -0.89 -1.08 17.86
CA GLY A 95 -1.23 -2.05 18.90
C GLY A 95 -2.16 -3.17 18.43
N ASN A 96 -3.38 -3.19 18.96
CA ASN A 96 -4.35 -4.24 18.66
C ASN A 96 -4.98 -4.09 17.27
N GLN A 97 -5.28 -2.87 16.81
CA GLN A 97 -5.84 -2.69 15.46
C GLN A 97 -4.85 -3.12 14.38
N LEU A 98 -3.55 -2.85 14.58
CA LEU A 98 -2.51 -3.33 13.67
C LEU A 98 -2.48 -4.87 13.59
N ARG A 99 -2.54 -5.55 14.74
CA ARG A 99 -2.57 -7.03 14.77
C ARG A 99 -3.82 -7.60 14.11
N GLN A 100 -4.99 -7.02 14.40
CA GLN A 100 -6.24 -7.42 13.74
C GLN A 100 -6.18 -7.20 12.22
N MET A 101 -5.52 -6.14 11.75
CA MET A 101 -5.29 -5.91 10.33
C MET A 101 -4.34 -6.95 9.73
N ALA A 102 -3.27 -7.31 10.45
CA ALA A 102 -2.34 -8.36 10.04
C ALA A 102 -3.01 -9.74 9.94
N ASP A 103 -3.95 -10.05 10.84
CA ASP A 103 -4.71 -11.32 10.87
C ASP A 103 -5.70 -11.43 9.70
N LYS A 104 -6.10 -10.31 9.09
CA LYS A 104 -6.89 -10.31 7.85
C LYS A 104 -6.09 -10.77 6.63
N CYS A 105 -4.78 -10.96 6.75
CA CYS A 105 -3.96 -11.51 5.66
C CYS A 105 -4.51 -12.91 5.33
N PRO A 106 -5.16 -13.11 4.18
CA PRO A 106 -5.86 -14.36 3.91
C PRO A 106 -4.88 -15.53 3.99
N MET A 107 -5.22 -16.56 4.76
CA MET A 107 -4.69 -17.90 4.49
C MET A 107 -5.26 -18.30 3.14
N GLN A 108 -4.42 -18.66 2.17
CA GLN A 108 -4.73 -18.98 0.76
C GLN A 108 -5.70 -20.17 0.59
N THR A 109 -6.89 -20.10 1.19
CA THR A 109 -7.83 -21.22 1.38
C THR A 109 -9.07 -21.08 0.50
N GLN A 110 -9.34 -19.88 -0.04
CA GLN A 110 -10.25 -19.65 -1.15
C GLN A 110 -9.45 -18.99 -2.27
N ARG A 111 -9.44 -19.56 -3.48
CA ARG A 111 -8.74 -18.99 -4.64
C ARG A 111 -9.35 -17.62 -4.97
N PRO A 112 -8.74 -16.50 -4.58
CA PRO A 112 -9.23 -15.21 -5.00
C PRO A 112 -8.92 -15.05 -6.49
N MET A 113 -9.59 -14.13 -7.18
CA MET A 113 -9.27 -13.78 -8.57
C MET A 113 -7.87 -13.11 -8.69
N PHE A 114 -7.20 -12.87 -7.56
CA PHE A 114 -5.93 -12.19 -7.44
C PHE A 114 -5.07 -12.79 -6.32
N THR A 115 -3.76 -12.58 -6.43
CA THR A 115 -2.80 -12.90 -5.38
C THR A 115 -1.97 -11.67 -5.02
N ILE A 116 -1.56 -11.57 -3.74
CA ILE A 116 -0.65 -10.52 -3.25
C ILE A 116 0.73 -11.13 -3.02
N ARG A 117 1.77 -10.46 -3.54
CA ARG A 117 3.17 -10.84 -3.33
C ARG A 117 4.04 -9.60 -3.16
N GLU A 118 5.28 -9.80 -2.70
CA GLU A 118 6.29 -8.73 -2.76
C GLU A 118 6.48 -8.31 -4.24
N GLY A 119 6.58 -7.00 -4.45
CA GLY A 119 6.98 -6.47 -5.74
C GLY A 119 8.43 -6.86 -6.05
N ARG A 120 8.76 -6.86 -7.33
CA ARG A 120 10.06 -7.25 -7.85
C ARG A 120 10.54 -6.23 -8.86
N ARG A 121 11.81 -6.31 -9.22
CA ARG A 121 12.45 -5.41 -10.19
C ARG A 121 11.70 -5.37 -11.53
N GLU A 122 11.24 -6.52 -12.00
CA GLU A 122 10.45 -6.68 -13.22
C GLU A 122 9.05 -6.03 -13.16
N ASP A 123 8.55 -5.70 -11.97
CA ASP A 123 7.25 -5.05 -11.79
C ASP A 123 7.34 -3.52 -11.99
N CYS A 124 8.53 -2.92 -11.96
CA CYS A 124 8.71 -1.46 -11.93
C CYS A 124 7.99 -0.72 -13.07
N GLN A 125 7.92 -1.33 -14.25
CA GLN A 125 7.19 -0.74 -15.38
C GLN A 125 5.69 -0.67 -15.10
N GLN A 126 5.08 -1.74 -14.59
CA GLN A 126 3.65 -1.76 -14.24
C GLN A 126 3.36 -0.94 -12.97
N MET A 127 4.28 -0.91 -12.01
CA MET A 127 4.18 -0.05 -10.82
C MET A 127 4.14 1.42 -11.21
N ALA A 128 5.02 1.86 -12.12
CA ALA A 128 5.00 3.24 -12.61
C ALA A 128 3.66 3.61 -13.25
N LEU A 129 3.05 2.69 -14.01
CA LEU A 129 1.71 2.91 -14.58
C LEU A 129 0.63 3.07 -13.51
N LEU A 130 0.61 2.19 -12.50
CA LEU A 130 -0.34 2.30 -11.38
C LEU A 130 -0.16 3.61 -10.59
N LEU A 131 1.08 4.03 -10.36
CA LEU A 131 1.39 5.29 -9.68
C LEU A 131 1.01 6.50 -10.54
N THR A 132 1.17 6.43 -11.86
CA THR A 132 0.68 7.45 -12.79
C THR A 132 -0.85 7.57 -12.75
N GLU A 133 -1.58 6.45 -12.71
CA GLU A 133 -3.03 6.47 -12.55
C GLU A 133 -3.44 7.06 -11.18
N LEU A 134 -2.71 6.73 -10.11
CA LEU A 134 -2.93 7.32 -8.79
C LEU A 134 -2.72 8.84 -8.85
N ALA A 135 -1.63 9.33 -9.43
CA ALA A 135 -1.38 10.77 -9.58
C ALA A 135 -2.52 11.47 -10.33
N ALA A 136 -3.01 10.88 -11.42
CA ALA A 136 -4.16 11.40 -12.15
C ALA A 136 -5.44 11.42 -11.29
N TYR A 137 -5.69 10.37 -10.51
CA TYR A 137 -6.82 10.32 -9.56
C TYR A 137 -6.71 11.42 -8.49
N GLU A 138 -5.49 11.72 -8.05
CA GLU A 138 -5.21 12.77 -7.07
C GLU A 138 -5.18 14.19 -7.64
N ARG A 139 -5.46 14.35 -8.94
CA ARG A 139 -5.37 15.63 -9.67
C ARG A 139 -3.95 16.21 -9.64
N GLN A 140 -2.96 15.33 -9.53
CA GLN A 140 -1.54 15.63 -9.67
C GLN A 140 -1.09 15.36 -11.11
N SER A 141 0.09 15.88 -11.49
CA SER A 141 0.61 15.65 -12.84
C SER A 141 1.24 14.26 -12.93
N PRO A 142 0.94 13.45 -13.97
CA PRO A 142 1.67 12.22 -14.28
C PRO A 142 3.20 12.38 -14.31
N ASP A 143 3.69 13.54 -14.73
CA ASP A 143 5.13 13.83 -14.85
C ASP A 143 5.85 13.91 -13.50
N GLN A 144 5.11 13.95 -12.38
CA GLN A 144 5.69 13.91 -11.04
C GLN A 144 6.04 12.49 -10.59
N VAL A 145 5.52 11.46 -11.27
CA VAL A 145 5.83 10.07 -10.96
C VAL A 145 7.20 9.73 -11.54
N VAL A 146 8.09 9.24 -10.68
CA VAL A 146 9.42 8.79 -11.11
C VAL A 146 9.30 7.63 -12.11
N GLY A 147 10.15 7.63 -13.13
CA GLY A 147 10.14 6.59 -14.15
C GLY A 147 10.54 5.21 -13.59
N HIS A 148 10.13 4.14 -14.26
CA HIS A 148 10.40 2.76 -13.82
C HIS A 148 11.88 2.45 -13.55
N LYS A 149 12.81 3.06 -14.28
CA LYS A 149 14.26 2.87 -14.05
C LYS A 149 14.73 3.43 -12.71
N GLN A 150 14.12 4.51 -12.26
CA GLN A 150 14.42 5.10 -10.96
C GLN A 150 13.78 4.26 -9.84
N LEU A 151 12.54 3.79 -10.02
CA LEU A 151 11.92 2.81 -9.10
C LEU A 151 12.78 1.54 -8.96
N GLU A 152 13.36 1.07 -10.06
CA GLU A 152 14.27 -0.08 -10.05
C GLU A 152 15.54 0.19 -9.22
N ALA A 153 16.17 1.35 -9.42
CA ALA A 153 17.38 1.73 -8.69
C ALA A 153 17.13 1.90 -7.18
N GLU A 154 16.06 2.61 -6.82
CA GLU A 154 15.76 3.01 -5.43
C GLU A 154 15.01 1.92 -4.63
N GLY A 155 14.22 1.09 -5.30
CA GLY A 155 13.40 0.05 -4.67
C GLY A 155 14.01 -1.35 -4.71
N PHE A 156 14.86 -1.63 -5.70
CA PHE A 156 15.32 -3.00 -5.99
C PHE A 156 16.83 -3.13 -6.22
N GLY A 157 17.59 -2.07 -5.96
CA GLY A 157 19.06 -2.05 -5.92
C GLY A 157 19.63 -2.78 -4.69
N ASP A 158 20.71 -2.24 -4.12
CA ASP A 158 21.30 -2.77 -2.89
C ASP A 158 20.27 -2.80 -1.75
N PRO A 159 20.06 -3.93 -1.06
CA PRO A 159 19.12 -4.01 0.06
C PRO A 159 19.37 -3.01 1.19
N THR A 160 20.61 -2.54 1.36
CA THR A 160 20.99 -1.56 2.38
C THR A 160 20.67 -0.11 1.98
N ASP A 161 20.46 0.15 0.68
CA ASP A 161 20.15 1.47 0.12
C ASP A 161 18.71 1.56 -0.41
N ARG A 162 17.89 0.57 -0.09
CA ARG A 162 16.51 0.51 -0.54
C ARG A 162 15.68 1.60 0.13
N GLN A 163 15.12 2.49 -0.68
CA GLN A 163 14.31 3.63 -0.22
C GLN A 163 12.88 3.21 0.15
N PHE A 164 12.32 2.21 -0.54
CA PHE A 164 10.97 1.72 -0.29
C PHE A 164 10.84 0.21 -0.49
N ARG A 165 9.78 -0.36 0.06
CA ARG A 165 9.33 -1.73 -0.19
C ARG A 165 7.93 -1.69 -0.77
N THR A 166 7.53 -2.78 -1.42
CA THR A 166 6.20 -2.84 -2.02
C THR A 166 5.59 -4.22 -1.98
N PHE A 167 4.27 -4.24 -1.80
CA PHE A 167 3.43 -5.38 -2.16
C PHE A 167 2.63 -5.03 -3.41
N VAL A 168 2.51 -5.98 -4.32
CA VAL A 168 1.72 -5.86 -5.54
C VAL A 168 0.62 -6.90 -5.57
N ALA A 169 -0.55 -6.49 -6.08
CA ALA A 169 -1.67 -7.37 -6.38
C ALA A 169 -1.63 -7.72 -7.87
N HIS A 170 -1.65 -9.00 -8.19
CA HIS A 170 -1.74 -9.48 -9.57
C HIS A 170 -3.00 -10.33 -9.75
N LEU A 171 -3.60 -10.26 -10.93
CA LEU A 171 -4.64 -11.22 -11.30
C LEU A 171 -4.05 -12.62 -11.39
N ASP A 172 -4.83 -13.60 -10.93
CA ASP A 172 -4.53 -15.00 -11.17
C ASP A 172 -5.06 -15.38 -12.56
N ASP A 173 -4.28 -16.13 -13.33
CA ASP A 173 -4.68 -16.62 -14.65
C ASP A 173 -5.73 -17.72 -14.48
N ASN A 174 -6.97 -17.37 -14.13
CA ASN A 174 -8.11 -18.25 -14.31
C ASN A 174 -9.02 -17.62 -15.38
N ASP A 175 -9.27 -18.39 -16.44
CA ASP A 175 -10.02 -18.08 -17.68
C ASP A 175 -9.24 -17.48 -18.87
N LYS A 176 -8.19 -18.19 -19.30
CA LYS A 176 -8.12 -18.59 -20.71
C LYS A 176 -8.66 -20.01 -20.85
N GLN A 177 -9.97 -20.19 -20.74
CA GLN A 177 -10.63 -21.39 -21.24
C GLN A 177 -12.01 -21.03 -21.78
#